data_AF-A0A3D9E030-F1
#
_entry.id   AF-A0A3D9E030-F1
#
_cell.length_a   1.000
_cell.length_b   1.000
_cell.length_c   1.000
_cell.angle_alpha   90.00
_cell.angle_beta   90.00
_cell.angle_gamma   90.00
#
_symmetry.space_group_name_H-M   'P 1'
#
loop_
_entity.id
_entity.type
_entity.pdbx_description
1 polymer ?
#
loop_
_entity_poly.entity_id
_entity_poly.type
_entity_poly.pdbx_seq_one_letter_code
_entity_poly.pdbx_strand_id
1 'polypeptide(L)'
;MKQLIVVSNRVPSPDKDSGSQGGLAVGVMNALSRTRGLWMGWNGQLIEDAEQHDPESYENEGVQFATFPLTEQEHELFYVGYSNEVLWPLFHYRSDMVEYSREKDAGYQHVNERFARQVAGQISPDSDASIWVHDYQLLSTGHYLRAMDVECPIGFFLHIPVPPWEVFRILPHHGRMIEHLCAYDTIGFQTATDLRHFLDNVERSGVATVEGNTVVFDHRRINTGVFPISIDVDTAREMAEKGEQSSRSKRLKDSLQGGPLIIGVDRLDYSKGLYKRFQAFEQLLENTHTRYGNVTYLQIAPLSRTGVERYASLRRELERIAGHVNGRFSTYDWMPLRYLNTGYDRETLMGFMRQSRVGLVTPLRDGMNLVAKEYVAAQDPEDPGVLLLSNLAGAAEELDGAMLCNPFDVEEMADMLDAALSMSLEERKERWQRLHRVISTHDIHRWGEDFITALDQSAAARHIDKQ
;
A
#
# COMPACT_ATOMS: atom_id res chain seq x y z
N MET A 1 5.47 -14.33 -27.76
CA MET A 1 5.77 -13.44 -26.62
C MET A 1 4.86 -13.88 -25.50
N LYS A 2 5.41 -14.05 -24.30
CA LYS A 2 4.66 -14.50 -23.15
C LYS A 2 3.64 -13.43 -22.73
N GLN A 3 2.36 -13.77 -22.67
CA GLN A 3 1.29 -12.86 -22.28
C GLN A 3 1.24 -12.76 -20.75
N LEU A 4 1.44 -11.56 -20.20
CA LEU A 4 1.24 -11.31 -18.78
C LEU A 4 -0.23 -10.92 -18.51
N ILE A 5 -0.88 -11.64 -17.59
CA ILE A 5 -2.22 -11.33 -17.08
C ILE A 5 -2.09 -10.86 -15.63
N VAL A 6 -2.34 -9.59 -15.37
CA VAL A 6 -2.35 -9.02 -14.02
C VAL A 6 -3.77 -9.04 -13.47
N VAL A 7 -3.92 -9.47 -12.22
CA VAL A 7 -5.22 -9.58 -11.55
C VAL A 7 -5.15 -8.81 -10.23
N SER A 8 -6.02 -7.81 -10.07
CA SER A 8 -6.13 -7.06 -8.81
C SER A 8 -7.59 -6.83 -8.46
N ASN A 9 -7.87 -6.56 -7.17
CA ASN A 9 -9.24 -6.30 -6.73
C ASN A 9 -9.92 -5.19 -7.55
N ARG A 10 -9.19 -4.13 -7.91
CA ARG A 10 -9.70 -3.00 -8.69
C ARG A 10 -8.76 -2.66 -9.83
N VAL A 11 -9.33 -2.27 -10.96
CA VAL A 11 -8.61 -1.76 -12.13
C VAL A 11 -8.72 -0.22 -12.20
N PRO A 12 -7.64 0.51 -12.55
CA PRO A 12 -7.72 1.95 -12.76
C PRO A 12 -8.72 2.29 -13.89
N SER A 13 -9.62 3.25 -13.66
CA SER A 13 -10.54 3.70 -14.69
C SER A 13 -9.83 4.69 -15.63
N PRO A 14 -9.97 4.55 -16.97
CA PRO A 14 -9.36 5.48 -17.92
C PRO A 14 -9.95 6.90 -17.86
N ASP A 15 -11.23 7.04 -17.48
CA ASP A 15 -11.97 8.31 -17.50
C ASP A 15 -11.90 9.12 -16.19
N LYS A 16 -11.22 8.59 -15.16
CA LYS A 16 -11.10 9.27 -13.88
C LYS A 16 -9.64 9.46 -13.55
N ASP A 17 -9.27 10.72 -13.31
CA ASP A 17 -8.28 11.13 -12.30
C ASP A 17 -8.75 10.69 -10.89
N SER A 18 -9.27 9.47 -10.76
CA SER A 18 -9.39 8.84 -9.47
C SER A 18 -7.97 8.75 -8.95
N GLY A 19 -7.69 9.41 -7.83
CA GLY A 19 -6.42 9.33 -7.10
C GLY A 19 -6.02 7.91 -6.64
N SER A 20 -6.53 6.88 -7.31
CA SER A 20 -6.05 5.51 -7.35
C SER A 20 -4.93 5.27 -8.37
N GLN A 21 -4.39 6.29 -9.05
CA GLN A 21 -3.05 6.21 -9.66
C GLN A 21 -1.97 6.14 -8.54
N GLY A 22 -2.03 5.09 -7.72
CA GLY A 22 -0.97 4.76 -6.76
C GLY A 22 0.18 4.04 -7.45
N GLY A 23 1.31 3.88 -6.76
CA GLY A 23 2.52 3.26 -7.33
C GLY A 23 2.31 1.86 -7.92
N LEU A 24 1.33 1.08 -7.43
CA LEU A 24 0.96 -0.20 -8.03
C LEU A 24 0.55 -0.07 -9.51
N ALA A 25 -0.28 0.92 -9.84
CA ALA A 25 -0.76 1.07 -11.21
C ALA A 25 0.36 1.43 -12.18
N VAL A 26 1.29 2.29 -11.77
CA VAL A 26 2.44 2.66 -12.60
C VAL A 26 3.35 1.45 -12.86
N GLY A 27 3.67 0.68 -11.82
CA GLY A 27 4.53 -0.51 -11.96
C GLY A 27 3.91 -1.59 -12.84
N VAL A 28 2.63 -1.88 -12.60
CA VAL A 28 1.87 -2.85 -13.37
C VAL A 28 1.73 -2.41 -14.83
N MET A 29 1.40 -1.15 -15.10
CA MET A 29 1.30 -0.64 -16.47
C MET A 29 2.63 -0.73 -17.22
N ASN A 30 3.77 -0.48 -16.55
CA ASN A 30 5.07 -0.65 -17.18
C ASN A 30 5.36 -2.12 -17.53
N ALA A 31 5.04 -3.05 -16.63
CA ALA A 31 5.19 -4.48 -16.91
C ALA A 31 4.27 -4.94 -18.06
N LEU A 32 3.01 -4.51 -18.06
CA LEU A 32 2.00 -4.88 -19.06
C LEU A 32 2.26 -4.28 -20.44
N SER A 33 2.69 -3.02 -20.53
CA SER A 33 2.93 -2.34 -21.82
C SER A 33 4.05 -3.01 -22.62
N ARG A 34 5.06 -3.57 -21.94
CA ARG A 34 6.15 -4.34 -22.58
C ARG A 34 5.67 -5.64 -23.23
N THR A 35 4.64 -6.27 -22.65
CA THR A 35 4.11 -7.56 -23.13
C THR A 35 2.80 -7.45 -23.90
N ARG A 36 2.23 -6.24 -24.03
CA ARG A 36 0.81 -6.02 -24.40
C ARG A 36 -0.12 -6.92 -23.57
N GLY A 37 0.13 -6.93 -22.27
CA GLY A 37 -0.56 -7.80 -21.31
C GLY A 37 -2.01 -7.38 -21.07
N LEU A 38 -2.68 -8.18 -20.23
CA LEU A 38 -4.06 -7.98 -19.82
C LEU A 38 -4.12 -7.59 -18.34
N TRP A 39 -4.88 -6.56 -17.98
CA TRP A 39 -5.21 -6.25 -16.58
C TRP A 39 -6.69 -6.54 -16.30
N MET A 40 -6.94 -7.47 -15.38
CA MET A 40 -8.27 -7.86 -14.94
C MET A 40 -8.62 -7.41 -13.52
N GLY A 41 -9.90 -7.09 -13.30
CA GLY A 41 -10.45 -6.87 -11.96
C GLY A 41 -11.80 -6.14 -11.93
N TRP A 42 -12.23 -5.74 -10.74
CA TRP A 42 -13.52 -5.06 -10.55
C TRP A 42 -13.51 -3.65 -11.15
N ASN A 43 -14.57 -3.30 -11.88
CA ASN A 43 -14.76 -1.97 -12.47
C ASN A 43 -15.28 -0.90 -11.47
N GLY A 44 -15.61 -1.29 -10.23
CA GLY A 44 -16.15 -0.38 -9.22
C GLY A 44 -17.67 -0.21 -9.25
N GLN A 45 -18.38 -0.89 -10.14
CA GLN A 45 -19.84 -0.86 -10.24
C GLN A 45 -20.47 -2.01 -9.46
N LEU A 46 -21.65 -1.73 -8.89
CA LEU A 46 -22.50 -2.71 -8.23
C LEU A 46 -23.78 -2.89 -9.04
N ILE A 47 -24.09 -4.12 -9.48
CA ILE A 47 -25.30 -4.44 -10.25
C ILE A 47 -25.93 -5.75 -9.74
N GLU A 48 -27.24 -5.92 -9.90
CA GLU A 48 -27.98 -7.09 -9.37
C GLU A 48 -27.53 -8.42 -10.01
N ASP A 49 -27.42 -8.47 -11.34
CA ASP A 49 -27.07 -9.69 -12.09
C ASP A 49 -25.57 -9.81 -12.41
N ALA A 50 -24.70 -9.26 -11.57
CA ALA A 50 -23.26 -9.15 -11.87
C ALA A 50 -22.61 -10.49 -12.22
N GLU A 51 -23.03 -11.57 -11.56
CA GLU A 51 -22.52 -12.93 -11.79
C GLU A 51 -22.73 -13.45 -13.22
N GLN A 52 -23.72 -12.92 -13.94
CA GLN A 52 -24.04 -13.29 -15.31
C GLN A 52 -23.27 -12.46 -16.36
N HIS A 53 -22.48 -11.47 -15.93
CA HIS A 53 -21.76 -10.57 -16.82
C HIS A 53 -20.35 -11.09 -17.09
N ASP A 54 -20.06 -11.32 -18.37
CA ASP A 54 -18.69 -11.51 -18.84
C ASP A 54 -17.87 -10.21 -18.70
N PRO A 55 -16.53 -10.27 -18.63
CA PRO A 55 -15.69 -9.11 -18.48
C PRO A 55 -15.77 -8.22 -19.72
N GLU A 56 -16.03 -6.93 -19.52
CA GLU A 56 -15.96 -5.92 -20.56
C GLU A 56 -14.50 -5.60 -20.86
N SER A 57 -14.10 -5.75 -22.12
CA SER A 57 -12.73 -5.53 -22.57
C SER A 57 -12.53 -4.19 -23.26
N TYR A 58 -11.42 -3.51 -22.97
CA TYR A 58 -11.02 -2.27 -23.64
C TYR A 58 -9.49 -2.15 -23.69
N GLU A 59 -8.98 -1.31 -24.58
CA GLU A 59 -7.55 -1.02 -24.69
C GLU A 59 -7.26 0.42 -24.25
N ASN A 60 -6.21 0.60 -23.43
CA ASN A 60 -5.69 1.91 -23.09
C ASN A 60 -4.15 1.86 -23.06
N GLU A 61 -3.49 2.82 -23.72
CA GLU A 61 -2.03 2.91 -23.80
C GLU A 61 -1.31 1.61 -24.21
N GLY A 62 -1.92 0.80 -25.09
CA GLY A 62 -1.37 -0.47 -25.56
C GLY A 62 -1.47 -1.64 -24.57
N VAL A 63 -2.20 -1.45 -23.47
CA VAL A 63 -2.55 -2.49 -22.48
C VAL A 63 -4.02 -2.87 -22.66
N GLN A 64 -4.30 -4.17 -22.63
CA GLN A 64 -5.67 -4.68 -22.62
C GLN A 64 -6.20 -4.68 -21.19
N PHE A 65 -7.45 -4.33 -21.02
CA PHE A 65 -8.16 -4.38 -19.74
C PHE A 65 -9.39 -5.25 -19.90
N ALA A 66 -9.72 -6.04 -18.88
CA ALA A 66 -10.98 -6.78 -18.82
C ALA A 66 -11.58 -6.63 -17.42
N THR A 67 -12.73 -5.97 -17.33
CA THR A 67 -13.33 -5.61 -16.04
C THR A 67 -14.75 -6.08 -15.90
N PHE A 68 -15.16 -6.44 -14.70
CA PHE A 68 -16.52 -6.91 -14.42
C PHE A 68 -17.07 -6.27 -13.15
N PRO A 69 -18.40 -6.13 -13.01
CA PRO A 69 -19.04 -5.61 -11.81
C PRO A 69 -19.19 -6.67 -10.71
N LEU A 70 -19.49 -6.24 -9.49
CA LEU A 70 -19.88 -7.12 -8.38
C LEU A 70 -21.36 -6.91 -8.04
N THR A 71 -22.00 -7.87 -7.38
CA THR A 71 -23.27 -7.63 -6.71
C THR A 71 -23.05 -6.87 -5.41
N GLU A 72 -24.12 -6.27 -4.87
CA GLU A 72 -24.06 -5.62 -3.56
C GLU A 72 -23.69 -6.62 -2.46
N GLN A 73 -24.22 -7.84 -2.52
CA GLN A 73 -23.91 -8.91 -1.57
C GLN A 73 -22.46 -9.38 -1.68
N GLU A 74 -21.92 -9.56 -2.89
CA GLU A 74 -20.50 -9.87 -3.09
C GLU A 74 -19.62 -8.77 -2.51
N HIS A 75 -19.89 -7.51 -2.85
CA HIS A 75 -19.12 -6.38 -2.34
C HIS A 75 -19.16 -6.31 -0.80
N GLU A 76 -20.31 -6.54 -0.19
CA GLU A 76 -20.47 -6.54 1.27
C GLU A 76 -19.71 -7.69 1.94
N LEU A 77 -19.87 -8.93 1.47
CA LEU A 77 -19.26 -10.08 2.14
C LEU A 77 -17.75 -10.21 1.87
N PHE A 78 -17.32 -9.93 0.63
CA PHE A 78 -15.93 -10.09 0.22
C PHE A 78 -15.09 -8.84 0.50
N TYR A 79 -15.51 -7.66 0.04
CA TYR A 79 -14.67 -6.45 0.10
C TYR A 79 -14.83 -5.72 1.43
N VAL A 80 -16.06 -5.36 1.82
CA VAL A 80 -16.33 -4.72 3.12
C VAL A 80 -16.02 -5.71 4.25
N GLY A 81 -16.61 -6.90 4.19
CA GLY A 81 -16.50 -7.98 5.18
C GLY A 81 -15.12 -8.60 5.26
N TYR A 82 -14.92 -9.78 4.67
CA TYR A 82 -13.72 -10.59 4.94
C TYR A 82 -12.40 -9.85 4.64
N SER A 83 -12.33 -9.13 3.52
CA SER A 83 -11.10 -8.40 3.17
C SER A 83 -10.77 -7.29 4.17
N ASN A 84 -11.72 -6.39 4.49
CA ASN A 84 -11.41 -5.17 5.26
C ASN A 84 -11.78 -5.23 6.75
N GLU A 85 -12.62 -6.17 7.17
CA GLU A 85 -12.97 -6.40 8.57
C GLU A 85 -12.30 -7.64 9.18
N VAL A 86 -11.74 -8.55 8.37
CA VAL A 86 -11.00 -9.73 8.87
C VAL A 86 -9.52 -9.65 8.51
N LEU A 87 -9.18 -9.68 7.22
CA LEU A 87 -7.78 -9.78 6.79
C LEU A 87 -6.99 -8.50 7.05
N TRP A 88 -7.52 -7.33 6.66
CA TRP A 88 -6.84 -6.06 6.88
C TRP A 88 -6.47 -5.81 8.36
N PRO A 89 -7.39 -5.85 9.33
CA PRO A 89 -7.02 -5.65 10.73
C PRO A 89 -6.04 -6.71 11.24
N LEU A 90 -6.25 -7.99 10.88
CA LEU A 90 -5.36 -9.07 11.30
C LEU A 90 -3.92 -8.86 10.82
N PHE A 91 -3.73 -8.56 9.54
CA PHE A 91 -2.42 -8.38 8.90
C PHE A 91 -1.76 -7.06 9.34
N HIS A 92 -2.54 -6.11 9.86
CA HIS A 92 -2.05 -4.88 10.51
C HIS A 92 -1.98 -4.98 12.03
N TYR A 93 -2.00 -6.19 12.60
CA TYR A 93 -1.72 -6.47 14.01
C TYR A 93 -2.80 -5.88 14.94
N ARG A 94 -3.99 -5.68 14.40
CA ARG A 94 -5.19 -5.20 15.08
C ARG A 94 -6.16 -6.35 15.29
N SER A 95 -5.72 -7.38 16.01
CA SER A 95 -6.57 -8.54 16.34
C SER A 95 -7.80 -8.14 17.16
N ASP A 96 -7.73 -7.04 17.91
CA ASP A 96 -8.86 -6.38 18.58
C ASP A 96 -9.94 -5.89 17.61
N MET A 97 -9.62 -5.81 16.31
CA MET A 97 -10.49 -5.30 15.27
C MET A 97 -11.00 -6.34 14.28
N VAL A 98 -10.67 -7.62 14.46
CA VAL A 98 -11.08 -8.68 13.55
C VAL A 98 -12.54 -9.07 13.78
N GLU A 99 -13.37 -8.97 12.75
CA GLU A 99 -14.81 -9.31 12.79
C GLU A 99 -15.15 -10.46 11.83
N TYR A 100 -14.81 -11.67 12.24
CA TYR A 100 -15.03 -12.89 11.47
C TYR A 100 -16.49 -13.36 11.51
N SER A 101 -17.01 -13.80 10.36
CA SER A 101 -18.18 -14.67 10.27
C SER A 101 -17.98 -15.71 9.16
N ARG A 102 -18.67 -16.86 9.27
CA ARG A 102 -18.64 -17.89 8.22
C ARG A 102 -19.24 -17.40 6.90
N GLU A 103 -20.19 -16.47 6.96
CA GLU A 103 -20.82 -15.87 5.80
C GLU A 103 -19.84 -14.97 5.03
N LYS A 104 -19.08 -14.13 5.73
CA LYS A 104 -17.99 -13.33 5.14
C LYS A 104 -16.94 -14.22 4.49
N ASP A 105 -16.54 -15.31 5.17
CA ASP A 105 -15.59 -16.28 4.61
C ASP A 105 -16.13 -16.94 3.33
N ALA A 106 -17.39 -17.40 3.34
CA ALA A 106 -18.01 -17.99 2.16
C ALA A 106 -18.09 -17.00 0.99
N GLY A 107 -18.51 -15.76 1.26
CA GLY A 107 -18.54 -14.70 0.24
C GLY A 107 -17.14 -14.37 -0.31
N TYR A 108 -16.11 -14.39 0.54
CA TYR A 108 -14.73 -14.20 0.10
C TYR A 108 -14.25 -15.29 -0.84
N GLN A 109 -14.52 -16.55 -0.48
CA GLN A 109 -14.17 -17.70 -1.33
C GLN A 109 -14.95 -17.68 -2.65
N HIS A 110 -16.25 -17.39 -2.62
CA HIS A 110 -17.10 -17.26 -3.81
C HIS A 110 -16.56 -16.23 -4.81
N VAL A 111 -16.23 -15.02 -4.33
CA VAL A 111 -15.68 -13.97 -5.19
C VAL A 111 -14.29 -14.36 -5.72
N ASN A 112 -13.42 -14.98 -4.90
CA ASN A 112 -12.12 -15.46 -5.38
C ASN A 112 -12.24 -16.53 -6.48
N GLU A 113 -13.20 -17.45 -6.35
CA GLU A 113 -13.52 -18.43 -7.39
C GLU A 113 -14.02 -17.74 -8.66
N ARG A 114 -14.89 -16.73 -8.52
CA ARG A 114 -15.38 -15.95 -9.66
C ARG A 114 -14.25 -15.20 -10.38
N PHE A 115 -13.34 -14.56 -9.65
CA PHE A 115 -12.12 -13.97 -10.24
C PHE A 115 -11.31 -15.02 -11.02
N ALA A 116 -11.09 -16.21 -10.44
CA ALA A 116 -10.38 -17.30 -11.11
C ALA A 116 -11.08 -17.75 -12.39
N ARG A 117 -12.41 -17.90 -12.37
CA ARG A 117 -13.23 -18.26 -13.54
C ARG A 117 -13.09 -17.23 -14.66
N GLN A 118 -13.17 -15.95 -14.32
CA GLN A 118 -13.03 -14.87 -15.30
C GLN A 118 -11.63 -14.85 -15.92
N VAL A 119 -10.59 -15.03 -15.11
CA VAL A 119 -9.21 -15.09 -15.59
C VAL A 119 -9.00 -16.32 -16.48
N ALA A 120 -9.47 -17.50 -16.08
CA ALA A 120 -9.36 -18.73 -16.86
C ALA A 120 -10.01 -18.59 -18.25
N GLY A 121 -11.16 -17.90 -18.34
CA GLY A 121 -11.85 -17.62 -19.60
C GLY A 121 -11.07 -16.74 -20.58
N GLN A 122 -10.03 -16.02 -20.12
CA GLN A 122 -9.17 -15.18 -20.98
C GLN A 122 -7.89 -15.89 -21.44
N ILE A 123 -7.60 -17.09 -20.93
CA ILE A 123 -6.39 -17.85 -21.29
C ILE A 123 -6.70 -18.67 -22.54
N SER A 124 -5.96 -18.43 -23.61
CA SER A 124 -6.06 -19.26 -24.81
C SER A 124 -5.34 -20.60 -24.58
N PRO A 125 -5.87 -21.74 -25.06
CA PRO A 125 -5.24 -23.05 -24.86
C PRO A 125 -3.78 -23.15 -25.34
N ASP A 126 -3.43 -22.38 -26.38
CA ASP A 126 -2.10 -22.35 -26.97
C ASP A 126 -1.25 -21.15 -26.52
N SER A 127 -1.72 -20.33 -25.56
CA SER A 127 -0.96 -19.16 -25.12
C SER A 127 0.13 -19.52 -24.10
N ASP A 128 1.32 -19.01 -24.35
CA ASP A 128 2.36 -18.89 -23.33
C ASP A 128 1.98 -17.70 -22.43
N ALA A 129 1.21 -17.98 -21.37
CA ALA A 129 0.72 -16.96 -20.44
C ALA A 129 1.39 -17.09 -19.07
N SER A 130 1.44 -16.00 -18.32
CA SER A 130 1.67 -16.01 -16.87
C SER A 130 0.68 -15.08 -16.18
N ILE A 131 0.28 -15.46 -14.98
CA ILE A 131 -0.68 -14.71 -14.17
C ILE A 131 0.06 -14.08 -13.00
N TRP A 132 -0.21 -12.80 -12.72
CA TRP A 132 0.29 -12.10 -11.55
C TRP A 132 -0.87 -11.53 -10.75
N VAL A 133 -1.17 -12.19 -9.62
CA VAL A 133 -2.25 -11.83 -8.71
C VAL A 133 -1.74 -10.89 -7.62
N HIS A 134 -2.50 -9.84 -7.32
CA HIS A 134 -2.14 -8.86 -6.32
C HIS A 134 -3.10 -8.81 -5.14
N ASP A 135 -2.46 -8.82 -3.96
CA ASP A 135 -2.96 -8.37 -2.68
C ASP A 135 -3.99 -9.25 -1.96
N TYR A 136 -4.21 -8.93 -0.69
CA TYR A 136 -4.94 -9.74 0.29
C TYR A 136 -6.40 -10.06 -0.07
N GLN A 137 -7.02 -9.30 -0.97
CA GLN A 137 -8.37 -9.62 -1.42
C GLN A 137 -8.39 -10.91 -2.27
N LEU A 138 -7.28 -11.25 -2.92
CA LEU A 138 -7.21 -12.33 -3.91
C LEU A 138 -6.29 -13.49 -3.49
N LEU A 139 -6.14 -13.73 -2.18
CA LEU A 139 -5.25 -14.80 -1.66
C LEU A 139 -5.65 -16.17 -2.21
N SER A 140 -6.96 -16.43 -2.34
CA SER A 140 -7.49 -17.73 -2.79
C SER A 140 -7.56 -17.90 -4.31
N THR A 141 -7.37 -16.86 -5.11
CA THR A 141 -7.56 -16.92 -6.58
C THR A 141 -6.68 -18.00 -7.23
N GLY A 142 -5.41 -18.11 -6.82
CA GLY A 142 -4.49 -19.14 -7.32
C GLY A 142 -5.00 -20.56 -7.10
N HIS A 143 -5.61 -20.84 -5.94
CA HIS A 143 -6.19 -22.15 -5.63
C HIS A 143 -7.30 -22.51 -6.60
N TYR A 144 -8.24 -21.60 -6.83
CA TYR A 144 -9.34 -21.83 -7.77
C TYR A 144 -8.88 -21.93 -9.23
N LEU A 145 -7.84 -21.18 -9.62
CA LEU A 145 -7.23 -21.35 -10.94
C LEU A 145 -6.67 -22.78 -11.12
N ARG A 146 -5.97 -23.32 -10.11
CA ARG A 146 -5.50 -24.72 -10.15
C ARG A 146 -6.64 -25.72 -10.18
N ALA A 147 -7.73 -25.47 -9.45
CA ALA A 147 -8.91 -26.33 -9.47
C ALA A 147 -9.62 -26.35 -10.84
N MET A 148 -9.33 -25.37 -11.72
CA MET A 148 -9.80 -25.28 -13.10
C MET A 148 -8.74 -25.73 -14.12
N ASP A 149 -7.75 -26.51 -13.69
CA ASP A 149 -6.66 -27.05 -14.54
C ASP A 149 -5.81 -25.96 -15.24
N VAL A 150 -5.76 -24.74 -14.70
CA VAL A 150 -4.86 -23.71 -15.22
C VAL A 150 -3.42 -24.08 -14.85
N GLU A 151 -2.64 -24.52 -15.83
CA GLU A 151 -1.25 -24.96 -15.62
C GLU A 151 -0.21 -23.84 -15.71
N CYS A 152 -0.56 -22.68 -16.29
CA CYS A 152 0.38 -21.59 -16.50
C CYS A 152 1.02 -21.09 -15.18
N PRO A 153 2.19 -20.45 -15.23
CA PRO A 153 2.82 -19.86 -14.03
C PRO A 153 1.89 -18.82 -13.37
N ILE A 154 1.73 -18.90 -12.05
CA ILE A 154 0.93 -17.95 -11.26
C ILE A 154 1.78 -17.38 -10.14
N GLY A 155 2.05 -16.08 -10.19
CA GLY A 155 2.67 -15.32 -9.13
C GLY A 155 1.63 -14.64 -8.24
N PHE A 156 1.94 -14.49 -6.96
CA PHE A 156 1.20 -13.67 -6.00
C PHE A 156 2.12 -12.64 -5.37
N PHE A 157 1.67 -11.38 -5.26
CA PHE A 157 2.38 -10.36 -4.49
C PHE A 157 1.48 -9.75 -3.42
N LEU A 158 1.91 -9.84 -2.16
CA LEU A 158 1.18 -9.29 -1.02
C LEU A 158 1.69 -7.88 -0.69
N HIS A 159 0.82 -6.87 -0.77
CA HIS A 159 1.21 -5.48 -0.55
C HIS A 159 1.19 -5.05 0.91
N ILE A 160 0.41 -5.75 1.73
CA ILE A 160 0.27 -5.51 3.16
C ILE A 160 1.26 -6.37 3.96
N PRO A 161 1.50 -6.07 5.25
CA PRO A 161 2.43 -6.85 6.07
C PRO A 161 1.95 -8.28 6.27
N VAL A 162 2.88 -9.19 6.60
CA VAL A 162 2.56 -10.53 7.09
C VAL A 162 2.65 -10.54 8.63
N PRO A 163 1.59 -10.97 9.34
CA PRO A 163 1.63 -11.10 10.78
C PRO A 163 2.44 -12.33 11.22
N PRO A 164 3.11 -12.30 12.39
CA PRO A 164 3.77 -13.49 12.96
C PRO A 164 2.73 -14.54 13.34
N TRP A 165 3.18 -15.78 13.57
CA TRP A 165 2.31 -16.91 13.87
C TRP A 165 1.28 -16.66 14.97
N GLU A 166 1.70 -16.02 16.06
CA GLU A 166 0.84 -15.77 17.22
C GLU A 166 -0.37 -14.91 16.86
N VAL A 167 -0.23 -14.02 15.87
CA VAL A 167 -1.32 -13.20 15.33
C VAL A 167 -2.02 -13.93 14.19
N PHE A 168 -1.27 -14.50 13.24
CA PHE A 168 -1.84 -15.19 12.07
C PHE A 168 -2.82 -16.30 12.44
N ARG A 169 -2.48 -17.13 13.44
CA ARG A 169 -3.32 -18.25 13.90
C ARG A 169 -4.66 -17.85 14.53
N ILE A 170 -4.87 -16.56 14.81
CA ILE A 170 -6.17 -16.02 15.25
C ILE A 170 -7.21 -16.19 14.13
N LEU A 171 -6.78 -16.17 12.86
CA LEU A 171 -7.66 -16.42 11.72
C LEU A 171 -8.28 -17.82 11.81
N PRO A 172 -9.62 -17.94 11.85
CA PRO A 172 -10.27 -19.23 11.70
C PRO A 172 -9.92 -19.83 10.35
N HIS A 173 -9.62 -21.14 10.32
CA HIS A 173 -9.19 -21.85 9.11
C HIS A 173 -7.89 -21.31 8.48
N HIS A 174 -6.96 -20.76 9.28
CA HIS A 174 -5.65 -20.31 8.81
C HIS A 174 -4.85 -21.36 8.01
N GLY A 175 -4.99 -22.66 8.33
CA GLY A 175 -4.36 -23.73 7.55
C GLY A 175 -4.85 -23.77 6.09
N ARG A 176 -6.16 -23.60 5.87
CA ARG A 176 -6.74 -23.51 4.52
C ARG A 176 -6.21 -22.28 3.76
N MET A 177 -5.99 -21.16 4.45
CA MET A 177 -5.40 -19.97 3.83
C MET A 177 -3.96 -20.25 3.34
N ILE A 178 -3.16 -20.95 4.14
CA ILE A 178 -1.81 -21.36 3.74
C ILE A 178 -1.85 -22.33 2.55
N GLU A 179 -2.75 -23.31 2.60
CA GLU A 179 -2.97 -24.25 1.51
C GLU A 179 -3.31 -23.52 0.20
N HIS A 180 -4.20 -22.53 0.26
CA HIS A 180 -4.55 -21.71 -0.90
C HIS A 180 -3.36 -20.91 -1.43
N LEU A 181 -2.53 -20.35 -0.55
CA LEU A 181 -1.30 -19.66 -0.96
C LEU A 181 -0.26 -20.61 -1.57
N CYS A 182 -0.23 -21.88 -1.16
CA CYS A 182 0.62 -22.88 -1.79
C CYS A 182 0.19 -23.22 -3.23
N ALA A 183 -0.92 -22.69 -3.75
CA ALA A 183 -1.32 -22.85 -5.14
C ALA A 183 -0.47 -22.03 -6.13
N TYR A 184 0.17 -20.96 -5.66
CA TYR A 184 1.06 -20.12 -6.45
C TYR A 184 2.43 -20.74 -6.69
N ASP A 185 3.15 -20.23 -7.68
CA ASP A 185 4.52 -20.63 -8.05
C ASP A 185 5.57 -19.71 -7.47
N THR A 186 5.20 -18.44 -7.34
CA THR A 186 6.05 -17.40 -6.79
C THR A 186 5.21 -16.54 -5.87
N ILE A 187 5.67 -16.36 -4.63
CA ILE A 187 5.03 -15.46 -3.67
C ILE A 187 6.02 -14.38 -3.28
N GLY A 188 5.66 -13.13 -3.54
CA GLY A 188 6.45 -11.95 -3.22
C GLY A 188 5.88 -11.18 -2.03
N PHE A 189 6.79 -10.66 -1.21
CA PHE A 189 6.49 -9.85 -0.05
C PHE A 189 7.26 -8.53 -0.09
N GLN A 190 6.82 -7.56 0.71
CA GLN A 190 7.45 -6.24 0.79
C GLN A 190 8.80 -6.26 1.49
N THR A 191 8.92 -7.03 2.58
CA THR A 191 10.08 -6.99 3.47
C THR A 191 10.63 -8.37 3.79
N ALA A 192 11.88 -8.42 4.27
CA ALA A 192 12.47 -9.66 4.77
C ALA A 192 11.76 -10.16 6.04
N THR A 193 11.19 -9.25 6.82
CA THR A 193 10.37 -9.58 7.98
C THR A 193 9.08 -10.29 7.56
N ASP A 194 8.39 -9.78 6.54
CA ASP A 194 7.16 -10.39 6.04
C ASP A 194 7.41 -11.80 5.48
N LEU A 195 8.49 -11.97 4.71
CA LEU A 195 8.90 -13.28 4.21
C LEU A 195 9.16 -14.27 5.37
N ARG A 196 9.93 -13.87 6.37
CA ARG A 196 10.21 -14.73 7.54
C ARG A 196 8.93 -15.12 8.28
N HIS A 197 8.01 -14.19 8.50
CA HIS A 197 6.73 -14.51 9.12
C HIS A 197 5.90 -15.47 8.27
N PHE A 198 5.88 -15.31 6.95
CA PHE A 198 5.18 -16.23 6.07
C PHE A 198 5.74 -17.66 6.18
N LEU A 199 7.07 -17.80 6.11
CA LEU A 199 7.72 -19.11 6.22
C LEU A 199 7.46 -19.76 7.61
N ASP A 200 7.53 -18.98 8.68
CA ASP A 200 7.18 -19.45 10.04
C ASP A 200 5.70 -19.87 10.12
N ASN A 201 4.79 -19.10 9.52
CA ASN A 201 3.37 -19.44 9.45
C ASN A 201 3.14 -20.76 8.72
N VAL A 202 3.83 -20.97 7.60
CA VAL A 202 3.78 -22.21 6.82
C VAL A 202 4.26 -23.39 7.68
N GLU A 203 5.46 -23.30 8.24
CA GLU A 203 6.06 -24.39 9.01
C GLU A 203 5.22 -24.76 10.24
N ARG A 204 4.74 -23.76 10.99
CA ARG A 204 3.96 -23.97 12.22
C ARG A 204 2.51 -24.40 11.96
N SER A 205 1.98 -24.17 10.76
CA SER A 205 0.66 -24.68 10.37
C SER A 205 0.65 -26.18 10.12
N GLY A 206 1.79 -26.77 9.77
CA GLY A 206 1.91 -28.18 9.38
C GLY A 206 1.30 -28.51 8.00
N VAL A 207 0.90 -27.50 7.22
CA VAL A 207 0.29 -27.70 5.88
C VAL A 207 1.35 -28.02 4.82
N ALA A 208 2.53 -27.38 4.91
CA ALA A 208 3.62 -27.52 3.96
C ALA A 208 4.97 -27.44 4.68
N THR A 209 6.05 -27.83 4.01
CA THR A 209 7.42 -27.74 4.56
C THR A 209 8.20 -26.59 3.94
N VAL A 210 9.21 -26.09 4.65
CA VAL A 210 10.05 -24.97 4.20
C VAL A 210 11.49 -25.44 4.01
N GLU A 211 12.08 -25.08 2.87
CA GLU A 211 13.48 -25.34 2.50
C GLU A 211 14.14 -24.01 2.08
N GLY A 212 14.79 -23.33 3.02
CA GLY A 212 15.30 -21.98 2.77
C GLY A 212 14.15 -21.02 2.48
N ASN A 213 14.13 -20.41 1.29
CA ASN A 213 13.04 -19.55 0.82
C ASN A 213 12.09 -20.28 -0.14
N THR A 214 12.07 -21.62 -0.13
CA THR A 214 11.13 -22.42 -0.94
C THR A 214 10.14 -23.12 -0.03
N VAL A 215 8.85 -23.04 -0.35
CA VAL A 215 7.81 -23.87 0.28
C VAL A 215 7.58 -25.11 -0.58
N VAL A 216 7.46 -26.28 0.05
CA VAL A 216 7.19 -27.55 -0.62
C VAL A 216 5.81 -28.06 -0.19
N PHE A 217 4.90 -28.19 -1.16
CA PHE A 217 3.52 -28.60 -0.95
C PHE A 217 3.04 -29.48 -2.10
N ASP A 218 2.54 -30.68 -1.82
CA ASP A 218 2.05 -31.66 -2.81
C ASP A 218 2.97 -31.82 -4.03
N HIS A 219 4.26 -32.06 -3.77
CA HIS A 219 5.33 -32.21 -4.78
C HIS A 219 5.64 -30.95 -5.62
N ARG A 220 5.01 -29.81 -5.32
CA ARG A 220 5.32 -28.53 -5.95
C ARG A 220 6.28 -27.72 -5.07
N ARG A 221 7.15 -26.98 -5.74
CA ARG A 221 8.07 -26.02 -5.12
C ARG A 221 7.56 -24.62 -5.41
N ILE A 222 7.25 -23.88 -4.35
CA ILE A 222 6.80 -22.50 -4.42
C ILE A 222 7.98 -21.60 -4.04
N ASN A 223 8.43 -20.78 -5.00
CA ASN A 223 9.49 -19.82 -4.76
C ASN A 223 8.92 -18.64 -3.93
N THR A 224 9.65 -18.20 -2.91
CA THR A 224 9.26 -17.03 -2.13
C THR A 224 10.37 -15.99 -2.10
N GLY A 225 10.01 -14.70 -2.13
CA GLY A 225 10.98 -13.63 -2.28
C GLY A 225 10.52 -12.30 -1.70
N VAL A 226 11.50 -11.39 -1.57
CA VAL A 226 11.29 -10.01 -1.11
C VAL A 226 11.45 -9.09 -2.32
N PHE A 227 10.40 -8.33 -2.64
CA PHE A 227 10.39 -7.37 -3.73
C PHE A 227 9.75 -6.07 -3.20
N PRO A 228 10.53 -5.17 -2.59
CA PRO A 228 10.01 -3.94 -2.00
C PRO A 228 9.40 -3.05 -3.08
N ILE A 229 8.10 -2.78 -3.01
CA ILE A 229 7.46 -1.88 -3.98
C ILE A 229 7.97 -0.45 -3.81
N SER A 230 8.09 0.28 -4.92
CA SER A 230 8.62 1.64 -4.93
C SER A 230 7.77 2.58 -5.77
N ILE A 231 8.37 3.69 -6.21
CA ILE A 231 7.72 4.71 -7.03
C ILE A 231 8.51 4.95 -8.31
N ASP A 232 7.87 5.59 -9.28
CA ASP A 232 8.58 6.26 -10.37
C ASP A 232 9.13 7.59 -9.84
N VAL A 233 10.43 7.61 -9.58
CA VAL A 233 11.12 8.73 -8.92
C VAL A 233 11.19 9.95 -9.83
N ASP A 234 11.44 9.77 -11.12
CA ASP A 234 11.57 10.87 -12.07
C ASP A 234 10.22 11.56 -12.30
N THR A 235 9.16 10.77 -12.53
CA THR A 235 7.80 11.30 -12.65
C THR A 235 7.37 12.02 -11.37
N ALA A 236 7.68 11.45 -10.20
CA ALA A 236 7.39 12.06 -8.90
C ALA A 236 8.09 13.42 -8.73
N ARG A 237 9.37 13.51 -9.09
CA ARG A 237 10.14 14.76 -9.03
C ARG A 237 9.59 15.82 -9.98
N GLU A 238 9.29 15.46 -11.22
CA GLU A 238 8.69 16.39 -12.19
C GLU A 238 7.33 16.93 -11.71
N MET A 239 6.49 16.06 -11.14
CA MET A 239 5.21 16.46 -10.54
C MET A 239 5.42 17.42 -9.37
N ALA A 240 6.45 17.20 -8.54
CA ALA A 240 6.76 18.08 -7.41
C ALA A 240 7.20 19.48 -7.86
N GLU A 241 8.07 19.56 -8.87
CA GLU A 241 8.55 20.82 -9.44
C GLU A 241 7.40 21.62 -10.09
N LYS A 242 6.54 20.95 -10.87
CA LYS A 242 5.34 21.57 -11.46
C LYS A 242 4.35 21.99 -10.37
N GLY A 243 4.08 21.10 -9.42
CA GLY A 243 3.14 21.30 -8.33
C GLY A 243 3.53 22.45 -7.40
N GLU A 244 4.83 22.66 -7.14
CA GLU A 244 5.34 23.80 -6.38
C GLU A 244 4.98 25.15 -7.04
N GLN A 245 4.98 25.21 -8.37
CA GLN A 245 4.65 26.43 -9.12
C GLN A 245 3.14 26.70 -9.24
N SER A 246 2.31 25.75 -8.81
CA SER A 246 0.85 25.86 -8.89
C SER A 246 0.31 27.01 -8.03
N SER A 247 -0.86 27.53 -8.41
CA SER A 247 -1.56 28.56 -7.64
C SER A 247 -1.93 28.09 -6.22
N ARG A 248 -2.21 26.79 -6.06
CA ARG A 248 -2.53 26.17 -4.76
C ARG A 248 -1.32 26.16 -3.84
N SER A 249 -0.16 25.75 -4.35
CA SER A 249 1.11 25.79 -3.63
C SER A 249 1.50 27.19 -3.18
N LYS A 250 1.41 28.17 -4.07
CA LYS A 250 1.66 29.59 -3.74
C LYS A 250 0.74 30.08 -2.61
N ARG A 251 -0.56 29.79 -2.70
CA ARG A 251 -1.53 30.12 -1.64
C ARG A 251 -1.22 29.43 -0.31
N LEU A 252 -0.79 28.17 -0.32
CA LEU A 252 -0.36 27.47 0.89
C LEU A 252 0.85 28.19 1.50
N LYS A 253 1.89 28.47 0.70
CA LYS A 253 3.10 29.18 1.14
C LYS A 253 2.80 30.54 1.75
N ASP A 254 1.96 31.35 1.09
CA ASP A 254 1.57 32.67 1.58
C ASP A 254 0.82 32.56 2.93
N SER A 255 -0.03 31.54 3.07
CA SER A 255 -0.80 31.30 4.30
C SER A 255 0.04 30.79 5.49
N LEU A 256 1.31 30.43 5.27
CA LEU A 256 2.22 30.00 6.33
C LEU A 256 3.03 31.16 6.92
N GLN A 257 2.99 32.35 6.29
CA GLN A 257 3.69 33.54 6.74
C GLN A 257 5.20 33.32 7.01
N GLY A 258 5.82 32.42 6.24
CA GLY A 258 7.24 32.07 6.37
C GLY A 258 7.55 30.99 7.42
N GLY A 259 6.56 30.50 8.16
CA GLY A 259 6.74 29.40 9.11
C GLY A 259 6.92 28.03 8.42
N PRO A 260 7.71 27.11 9.00
CA PRO A 260 7.82 25.74 8.51
C PRO A 260 6.49 24.98 8.50
N LEU A 261 6.37 24.10 7.50
CA LEU A 261 5.26 23.18 7.34
C LEU A 261 5.69 21.76 7.70
N ILE A 262 4.94 21.11 8.57
CA ILE A 262 4.92 19.64 8.73
C ILE A 262 3.79 19.12 7.85
N ILE A 263 4.00 18.03 7.11
CA ILE A 263 2.98 17.42 6.27
C ILE A 263 2.78 15.94 6.58
N GLY A 264 1.51 15.53 6.67
CA GLY A 264 1.08 14.14 6.70
C GLY A 264 0.07 13.90 5.59
N VAL A 265 0.24 12.83 4.81
CA VAL A 265 -0.67 12.45 3.73
C VAL A 265 -0.96 10.96 3.85
N ASP A 266 -2.19 10.61 4.21
CA ASP A 266 -2.56 9.21 4.40
C ASP A 266 -4.03 9.04 4.09
N ARG A 267 -4.45 7.85 3.65
CA ARG A 267 -5.87 7.52 3.72
C ARG A 267 -6.31 7.51 5.19
N LEU A 268 -7.56 7.93 5.45
CA LEU A 268 -8.13 7.80 6.79
C LEU A 268 -8.26 6.30 7.11
N ASP A 269 -7.31 5.78 7.91
CA ASP A 269 -7.20 4.35 8.24
C ASP A 269 -6.48 4.19 9.59
N TYR A 270 -6.94 3.25 10.41
CA TYR A 270 -6.42 3.05 11.76
C TYR A 270 -4.98 2.53 11.79
N SER A 271 -4.50 1.91 10.70
CA SER A 271 -3.11 1.51 10.55
C SER A 271 -2.15 2.71 10.51
N LYS A 272 -2.63 3.91 10.21
CA LYS A 272 -1.79 5.11 9.96
C LYS A 272 -1.39 5.89 11.21
N GLY A 273 -1.91 5.52 12.38
CA GLY A 273 -1.51 6.12 13.65
C GLY A 273 -1.83 7.62 13.78
N LEU A 274 -2.79 8.13 13.00
CA LEU A 274 -3.06 9.57 12.90
C LEU A 274 -3.35 10.24 14.26
N TYR A 275 -4.02 9.53 15.16
CA TYR A 275 -4.30 10.05 16.50
C TYR A 275 -3.02 10.30 17.32
N LYS A 276 -2.06 9.35 17.29
CA LYS A 276 -0.76 9.50 17.97
C LYS A 276 0.07 10.62 17.34
N ARG A 277 -0.04 10.76 16.03
CA ARG A 277 0.60 11.83 15.26
C ARG A 277 0.10 13.22 15.67
N PHE A 278 -1.21 13.35 15.90
CA PHE A 278 -1.81 14.60 16.39
C PHE A 278 -1.40 14.88 17.83
N GLN A 279 -1.35 13.84 18.67
CA GLN A 279 -0.86 13.95 20.06
C GLN A 279 0.61 14.37 20.13
N ALA A 280 1.48 13.85 19.25
CA ALA A 280 2.89 14.25 19.22
C ALA A 280 3.06 15.70 18.80
N PHE A 281 2.25 16.18 17.84
CA PHE A 281 2.25 17.59 17.48
C PHE A 281 1.70 18.48 18.60
N GLU A 282 0.67 18.03 19.33
CA GLU A 282 0.20 18.72 20.54
C GLU A 282 1.32 18.82 21.59
N GLN A 283 2.00 17.71 21.88
CA GLN A 283 3.09 17.65 22.85
C GLN A 283 4.28 18.53 22.43
N LEU A 284 4.59 18.61 21.14
CA LEU A 284 5.60 19.54 20.59
C LEU A 284 5.28 21.00 20.97
N LEU A 285 4.02 21.41 20.78
CA LEU A 285 3.59 22.79 21.08
C LEU A 285 3.58 23.08 22.59
N GLU A 286 3.32 22.07 23.41
CA GLU A 286 3.41 22.17 24.88
C GLU A 286 4.86 22.32 25.34
N ASN A 287 5.76 21.48 24.84
CA ASN A 287 7.14 21.40 25.30
C ASN A 287 8.00 22.55 24.78
N THR A 288 7.71 23.04 23.57
CA THR A 288 8.60 23.97 22.87
C THR A 288 7.87 25.27 22.52
N HIS A 289 7.85 26.20 23.47
CA HIS A 289 7.16 27.49 23.31
C HIS A 289 7.62 28.31 22.10
N THR A 290 8.86 28.14 21.61
CA THR A 290 9.34 28.80 20.39
C THR A 290 8.63 28.33 19.12
N ARG A 291 7.97 27.15 19.14
CA ARG A 291 7.16 26.63 18.03
C ARG A 291 5.75 27.21 18.00
N TYR A 292 5.25 27.71 19.13
CA TYR A 292 3.95 28.35 19.20
C TYR A 292 3.89 29.54 18.23
N GLY A 293 2.88 29.59 17.36
CA GLY A 293 2.73 30.62 16.33
C GLY A 293 3.66 30.47 15.12
N ASN A 294 4.63 29.56 15.16
CA ASN A 294 5.74 29.52 14.20
C ASN A 294 5.80 28.24 13.36
N VAL A 295 5.00 27.21 13.65
CA VAL A 295 4.94 25.98 12.85
C VAL A 295 3.49 25.65 12.51
N THR A 296 3.24 25.10 11.32
CA THR A 296 1.93 24.59 10.95
C THR A 296 2.05 23.12 10.58
N TYR A 297 1.10 22.31 11.05
CA TYR A 297 0.96 20.92 10.63
C TYR A 297 -0.26 20.74 9.73
N LEU A 298 -0.03 20.27 8.51
CA LEU A 298 -1.07 19.92 7.54
C LEU A 298 -1.22 18.40 7.44
N GLN A 299 -2.36 17.87 7.87
CA GLN A 299 -2.76 16.49 7.62
C GLN A 299 -3.84 16.44 6.54
N ILE A 300 -3.54 15.76 5.44
CA ILE A 300 -4.48 15.41 4.39
C ILE A 300 -4.88 13.95 4.57
N ALA A 301 -6.17 13.72 4.78
CA ALA A 301 -6.74 12.42 5.09
C ALA A 301 -8.01 12.11 4.27
N PRO A 302 -7.90 11.84 2.95
CA PRO A 302 -9.04 11.46 2.14
C PRO A 302 -9.80 10.29 2.76
N LEU A 303 -11.13 10.38 2.71
CA LEU A 303 -12.01 9.31 3.20
C LEU A 303 -11.72 7.99 2.47
N SER A 304 -11.74 6.90 3.23
CA SER A 304 -11.55 5.54 2.72
C SER A 304 -12.61 4.63 3.35
N ARG A 305 -13.07 3.63 2.59
CA ARG A 305 -13.95 2.55 3.07
C ARG A 305 -15.17 3.08 3.86
N THR A 306 -15.91 4.01 3.28
CA THR A 306 -17.02 4.71 3.92
C THR A 306 -18.19 3.83 4.36
N GLY A 307 -18.25 2.57 3.88
CA GLY A 307 -19.22 1.57 4.35
C GLY A 307 -18.87 0.88 5.67
N VAL A 308 -17.65 1.07 6.20
CA VAL A 308 -17.18 0.38 7.42
C VAL A 308 -17.27 1.32 8.63
N GLU A 309 -18.08 0.98 9.65
CA GLU A 309 -18.36 1.83 10.83
C GLU A 309 -17.09 2.24 11.61
N ARG A 310 -16.08 1.38 11.63
CA ARG A 310 -14.80 1.69 12.31
C ARG A 310 -14.07 2.89 11.69
N TYR A 311 -14.20 3.09 10.37
CA TYR A 311 -13.62 4.26 9.69
C TYR A 311 -14.39 5.53 10.04
N ALA A 312 -15.71 5.45 10.18
CA ALA A 312 -16.54 6.56 10.66
C ALA A 312 -16.18 6.93 12.13
N SER A 313 -15.94 5.93 12.98
CA SER A 313 -15.51 6.13 14.37
C SER A 313 -14.15 6.81 14.45
N LEU A 314 -13.15 6.32 13.71
CA LEU A 314 -11.82 6.93 13.64
C LEU A 314 -11.90 8.38 13.16
N ARG A 315 -12.73 8.67 12.16
CA ARG A 315 -12.93 10.04 11.67
C ARG A 315 -13.41 10.97 12.77
N ARG A 316 -14.45 10.58 13.51
CA ARG A 316 -15.00 11.38 14.63
C ARG A 316 -13.94 11.64 15.71
N GLU A 317 -13.12 10.65 16.00
CA GLU A 317 -12.03 10.78 16.97
C GLU A 317 -10.97 11.79 16.50
N LEU A 318 -10.53 11.71 15.24
CA LEU A 318 -9.56 12.64 14.65
C LEU A 318 -10.10 14.06 14.57
N GLU A 319 -11.36 14.25 14.18
CA GLU A 319 -12.03 15.55 14.17
C GLU A 319 -12.07 16.16 15.58
N ARG A 320 -12.36 15.35 16.60
CA ARG A 320 -12.34 15.77 18.01
C ARG A 320 -10.93 16.19 18.46
N ILE A 321 -9.91 15.38 18.17
CA ILE A 321 -8.52 15.70 18.54
C ILE A 321 -8.06 16.98 17.82
N ALA A 322 -8.33 17.11 16.52
CA ALA A 322 -7.99 18.30 15.77
C ALA A 322 -8.67 19.56 16.32
N GLY A 323 -9.97 19.46 16.66
CA GLY A 323 -10.70 20.54 17.31
C GLY A 323 -10.14 20.92 18.69
N HIS A 324 -9.74 19.93 19.49
CA HIS A 324 -9.10 20.15 20.79
C HIS A 324 -7.76 20.87 20.66
N VAL A 325 -6.85 20.37 19.80
CA VAL A 325 -5.53 20.99 19.56
C VAL A 325 -5.72 22.43 19.07
N ASN A 326 -6.56 22.65 18.06
CA ASN A 326 -6.80 24.01 17.56
C ASN A 326 -7.46 24.90 18.62
N GLY A 327 -8.39 24.40 19.43
CA GLY A 327 -9.02 25.17 20.51
C GLY A 327 -8.04 25.61 21.60
N ARG A 328 -6.97 24.83 21.85
CA ARG A 328 -5.93 25.14 22.84
C ARG A 328 -4.88 26.13 22.34
N PHE A 329 -4.47 26.01 21.08
CA PHE A 329 -3.25 26.68 20.58
C PHE A 329 -3.50 27.73 19.50
N SER A 330 -4.67 27.77 18.84
CA SER A 330 -4.90 28.75 17.78
C SER A 330 -4.89 30.19 18.30
N THR A 331 -4.45 31.11 17.46
CA THR A 331 -4.62 32.57 17.66
C THR A 331 -5.56 33.12 16.59
N TYR A 332 -5.80 34.44 16.58
CA TYR A 332 -6.68 35.08 15.60
C TYR A 332 -6.15 34.97 14.15
N ASP A 333 -4.86 34.72 13.98
CA ASP A 333 -4.15 34.66 12.70
C ASP A 333 -3.39 33.33 12.44
N TRP A 334 -3.40 32.39 13.39
CA TRP A 334 -2.70 31.11 13.25
C TRP A 334 -3.57 29.91 13.65
N MET A 335 -3.66 28.93 12.74
CA MET A 335 -4.28 27.63 12.98
C MET A 335 -3.19 26.54 12.93
N PRO A 336 -2.80 25.95 14.07
CA PRO A 336 -1.66 25.07 14.18
C PRO A 336 -1.85 23.75 13.43
N LEU A 337 -3.01 23.12 13.54
CA LEU A 337 -3.33 21.84 12.91
C LEU A 337 -4.39 22.02 11.82
N ARG A 338 -3.98 21.91 10.57
CA ARG A 338 -4.86 21.93 9.40
C ARG A 338 -5.20 20.50 9.00
N TYR A 339 -6.37 20.02 9.40
CA TYR A 339 -6.85 18.67 9.09
C TYR A 339 -7.91 18.70 7.97
N LEU A 340 -7.63 18.01 6.87
CA LEU A 340 -8.46 18.02 5.66
C LEU A 340 -8.87 16.60 5.27
N ASN A 341 -10.18 16.33 5.19
CA ASN A 341 -10.73 15.02 4.84
C ASN A 341 -11.00 14.84 3.34
N THR A 342 -10.43 15.73 2.51
CA THR A 342 -10.63 15.77 1.07
C THR A 342 -9.38 15.28 0.35
N GLY A 343 -9.59 14.52 -0.74
CA GLY A 343 -8.52 14.16 -1.65
C GLY A 343 -8.06 15.37 -2.48
N TYR A 344 -6.78 15.37 -2.82
CA TYR A 344 -6.16 16.29 -3.78
C TYR A 344 -5.50 15.46 -4.87
N ASP A 345 -5.36 16.02 -6.07
CA ASP A 345 -4.57 15.41 -7.13
C ASP A 345 -3.10 15.27 -6.71
N ARG A 346 -2.44 14.28 -7.31
CA ARG A 346 -1.07 13.89 -6.95
C ARG A 346 -0.08 15.04 -7.15
N GLU A 347 -0.20 15.82 -8.23
CA GLU A 347 0.65 16.99 -8.49
C GLU A 347 0.58 18.01 -7.35
N THR A 348 -0.64 18.35 -6.89
CA THR A 348 -0.84 19.26 -5.76
C THR A 348 -0.18 18.72 -4.49
N LEU A 349 -0.33 17.43 -4.19
CA LEU A 349 0.28 16.80 -3.01
C LEU A 349 1.80 16.83 -3.07
N MET A 350 2.39 16.50 -4.22
CA MET A 350 3.84 16.55 -4.44
C MET A 350 4.39 17.96 -4.27
N GLY A 351 3.67 18.98 -4.77
CA GLY A 351 4.01 20.38 -4.55
C GLY A 351 3.99 20.77 -3.06
N PHE A 352 3.01 20.29 -2.29
CA PHE A 352 2.96 20.53 -0.84
C PHE A 352 4.09 19.82 -0.09
N MET A 353 4.40 18.57 -0.46
CA MET A 353 5.53 17.82 0.12
C MET A 353 6.87 18.51 -0.14
N ARG A 354 7.10 19.01 -1.36
CA ARG A 354 8.32 19.74 -1.75
C ARG A 354 8.57 20.99 -0.91
N GLN A 355 7.50 21.70 -0.51
CA GLN A 355 7.59 22.93 0.30
C GLN A 355 7.65 22.68 1.80
N SER A 356 7.45 21.43 2.23
CA SER A 356 7.36 21.11 3.65
C SER A 356 8.71 20.76 4.26
N ARG A 357 8.95 21.25 5.48
CA ARG A 357 10.20 21.01 6.21
C ARG A 357 10.27 19.60 6.78
N VAL A 358 9.13 19.02 7.14
CA VAL A 358 9.05 17.67 7.73
C VAL A 358 7.94 16.87 7.08
N GLY A 359 8.28 15.69 6.55
CA GLY A 359 7.34 14.66 6.14
C GLY A 359 7.10 13.71 7.30
N LEU A 360 5.86 13.65 7.79
CA LEU A 360 5.50 12.91 9.00
C LEU A 360 4.72 11.65 8.63
N VAL A 361 5.44 10.52 8.54
CA VAL A 361 4.91 9.23 8.08
C VAL A 361 5.03 8.21 9.21
N THR A 362 4.04 8.20 10.11
CA THR A 362 4.11 7.42 11.37
C THR A 362 3.04 6.34 11.50
N PRO A 363 2.86 5.42 10.53
CA PRO A 363 1.88 4.34 10.66
C PRO A 363 2.22 3.40 11.83
N LEU A 364 1.19 2.86 12.48
CA LEU A 364 1.32 1.80 13.49
C LEU A 364 1.74 0.47 12.87
N ARG A 365 1.38 0.24 11.61
CA ARG A 365 1.87 -0.87 10.78
C ARG A 365 1.60 -0.54 9.33
N ASP A 366 2.56 -0.76 8.45
CA ASP A 366 2.38 -0.54 7.00
C ASP A 366 3.27 -1.49 6.22
N GLY A 367 2.75 -2.09 5.14
CA GLY A 367 3.51 -3.04 4.32
C GLY A 367 4.70 -2.38 3.64
N MET A 368 4.58 -1.10 3.26
CA MET A 368 5.68 -0.32 2.68
C MET A 368 5.57 1.16 3.06
N ASN A 369 4.46 1.79 2.70
CA ASN A 369 4.23 3.25 2.70
C ASN A 369 4.97 4.01 1.57
N LEU A 370 4.28 4.14 0.42
CA LEU A 370 4.82 4.88 -0.72
C LEU A 370 4.88 6.39 -0.51
N VAL A 371 4.08 6.96 0.40
CA VAL A 371 4.11 8.40 0.72
C VAL A 371 5.47 8.79 1.29
N ALA A 372 6.13 7.91 2.05
CA ALA A 372 7.50 8.13 2.50
C ALA A 372 8.47 8.30 1.32
N LYS A 373 8.38 7.43 0.30
CA LYS A 373 9.23 7.48 -0.89
C LYS A 373 8.89 8.69 -1.76
N GLU A 374 7.61 9.02 -1.92
CA GLU A 374 7.14 10.22 -2.64
C GLU A 374 7.63 11.50 -1.97
N TYR A 375 7.58 11.58 -0.64
CA TYR A 375 8.11 12.71 0.11
C TYR A 375 9.59 12.94 -0.21
N VAL A 376 10.41 11.89 -0.22
CA VAL A 376 11.84 11.98 -0.54
C VAL A 376 12.05 12.44 -1.99
N ALA A 377 11.32 11.86 -2.94
CA ALA A 377 11.39 12.24 -4.35
C ALA A 377 10.95 13.69 -4.62
N ALA A 378 10.02 14.21 -3.81
CA ALA A 378 9.50 15.56 -3.97
C ALA A 378 10.51 16.66 -3.59
N GLN A 379 11.51 16.36 -2.74
CA GLN A 379 12.35 17.38 -2.12
C GLN A 379 13.25 18.11 -3.11
N ASP A 380 13.55 19.38 -2.81
CA ASP A 380 14.62 20.12 -3.47
C ASP A 380 15.98 19.66 -2.94
N PRO A 381 16.90 19.16 -3.79
CA PRO A 381 18.26 18.79 -3.37
C PRO A 381 19.02 19.92 -2.66
N GLU A 382 18.70 21.19 -2.96
CA GLU A 382 19.39 22.34 -2.40
C GLU A 382 18.85 22.77 -1.03
N ASP A 383 17.62 22.42 -0.67
CA ASP A 383 17.04 22.66 0.64
C ASP A 383 16.03 21.58 1.06
N PRO A 384 16.45 20.30 1.18
CA PRO A 384 15.51 19.20 1.38
C PRO A 384 14.92 19.19 2.80
N GLY A 385 13.67 18.78 2.94
CA GLY A 385 13.06 18.51 4.24
C GLY A 385 13.58 17.23 4.90
N VAL A 386 13.01 16.91 6.06
CA VAL A 386 13.35 15.74 6.88
C VAL A 386 12.19 14.76 6.89
N LEU A 387 12.48 13.48 6.62
CA LEU A 387 11.49 12.42 6.74
C LEU A 387 11.51 11.85 8.17
N LEU A 388 10.42 12.02 8.91
CA LEU A 388 10.14 11.25 10.13
C LEU A 388 9.34 10.01 9.75
N LEU A 389 9.87 8.82 10.05
CA LEU A 389 9.31 7.55 9.57
C LEU A 389 9.11 6.57 10.71
N SER A 390 7.95 5.93 10.77
CA SER A 390 7.72 4.81 11.70
C SER A 390 8.65 3.64 11.40
N ASN A 391 9.27 3.08 12.43
CA ASN A 391 10.00 1.81 12.35
C ASN A 391 9.08 0.59 12.08
N LEU A 392 7.75 0.79 12.01
CA LEU A 392 6.74 -0.21 11.69
C LEU A 392 6.19 -0.08 10.25
N ALA A 393 6.79 0.78 9.43
CA ALA A 393 6.55 0.84 7.99
C ALA A 393 7.61 0.02 7.25
N GLY A 394 7.22 -0.75 6.22
CA GLY A 394 8.19 -1.51 5.42
C GLY A 394 9.29 -0.66 4.78
N ALA A 395 8.99 0.60 4.42
CA ALA A 395 10.00 1.54 3.89
C ALA A 395 11.13 1.82 4.87
N ALA A 396 10.95 1.60 6.18
CA ALA A 396 12.00 1.79 7.18
C ALA A 396 13.14 0.75 7.05
N GLU A 397 12.91 -0.41 6.41
CA GLU A 397 13.98 -1.37 6.11
C GLU A 397 14.93 -0.83 5.03
N GLU A 398 14.48 0.10 4.18
CA GLU A 398 15.25 0.65 3.06
C GLU A 398 15.74 2.09 3.31
N LEU A 399 14.93 2.93 3.97
CA LEU A 399 15.12 4.38 4.09
C LEU A 399 15.98 4.77 5.31
N ASP A 400 17.25 4.38 5.28
CA ASP A 400 18.20 4.52 6.40
C ASP A 400 18.62 5.96 6.77
N GLY A 401 18.32 6.95 5.92
CA GLY A 401 18.53 8.37 6.19
C GLY A 401 17.38 9.03 6.97
N ALA A 402 16.25 8.33 7.13
CA ALA A 402 15.07 8.85 7.82
C ALA A 402 15.32 8.94 9.33
N MET A 403 14.56 9.81 10.00
CA MET A 403 14.47 9.80 11.45
C MET A 403 13.44 8.74 11.87
N LEU A 404 13.92 7.54 12.21
CA LEU A 404 13.08 6.42 12.59
C LEU A 404 12.51 6.59 14.00
N CYS A 405 11.20 6.61 14.13
CA CYS A 405 10.50 6.72 15.42
C CYS A 405 9.69 5.47 15.72
N ASN A 406 9.48 5.18 17.01
CA ASN A 406 8.41 4.29 17.40
C ASN A 406 7.10 5.09 17.53
N PRO A 407 6.08 4.84 16.70
CA PRO A 407 4.87 5.65 16.72
C PRO A 407 4.09 5.52 18.04
N PHE A 408 4.40 4.54 18.88
CA PHE A 408 3.78 4.40 20.20
C PHE A 408 4.34 5.36 21.26
N ASP A 409 5.54 5.90 21.04
CA ASP A 409 6.19 6.87 21.92
C ASP A 409 5.90 8.30 21.42
N VAL A 410 4.88 8.90 22.02
CA VAL A 410 4.40 10.24 21.64
C VAL A 410 5.39 11.33 22.05
N GLU A 411 6.08 11.15 23.17
CA GLU A 411 7.07 12.10 23.69
C GLU A 411 8.31 12.10 22.79
N GLU A 412 8.83 10.92 22.44
CA GLU A 412 9.94 10.79 21.50
C GLU A 412 9.58 11.41 20.14
N MET A 413 8.38 11.13 19.61
CA MET A 413 7.95 11.75 18.35
C MET A 413 7.92 13.29 18.42
N ALA A 414 7.51 13.86 19.56
CA ALA A 414 7.49 15.31 19.74
C ALA A 414 8.91 15.90 19.75
N ASP A 415 9.84 15.27 20.48
CA ASP A 415 11.24 15.68 20.53
C ASP A 415 11.91 15.56 19.15
N MET A 416 11.60 14.48 18.42
CA MET A 416 12.10 14.25 17.07
C MET A 416 11.53 15.26 16.06
N LEU A 417 10.28 15.68 16.20
CA LEU A 417 9.71 16.76 15.39
C LEU A 417 10.45 18.08 15.63
N ASP A 418 10.76 18.41 16.88
CA ASP A 418 11.52 19.63 17.18
C ASP A 418 12.94 19.56 16.59
N ALA A 419 13.61 18.43 16.75
CA ALA A 419 14.92 18.18 16.17
C ALA A 419 14.90 18.29 14.63
N ALA A 420 13.89 17.71 13.97
CA ALA A 420 13.72 17.77 12.51
C ALA A 420 13.52 19.21 12.01
N LEU A 421 12.74 20.03 12.74
CA LEU A 421 12.51 21.44 12.43
C LEU A 421 13.75 22.32 12.66
N SER A 422 14.64 21.93 13.58
CA SER A 422 15.90 22.61 13.88
C SER A 422 17.09 22.11 13.08
N MET A 423 16.91 21.07 12.26
CA MET A 423 18.01 20.36 11.61
C MET A 423 18.76 21.26 10.62
N SER A 424 20.10 21.26 10.74
CA SER A 424 20.98 22.03 9.87
C SER A 424 20.84 21.62 8.40
N LEU A 425 21.08 22.55 7.48
CA LEU A 425 21.01 22.26 6.03
C LEU A 425 21.94 21.12 5.62
N GLU A 426 23.16 21.08 6.17
CA GLU A 426 24.16 20.04 5.87
C GLU A 426 23.65 18.65 6.25
N GLU A 427 23.12 18.49 7.47
CA GLU A 427 22.58 17.21 7.91
C GLU A 427 21.35 16.79 7.08
N ARG A 428 20.48 17.75 6.74
CA ARG A 428 19.31 17.48 5.88
C ARG A 428 19.73 16.98 4.49
N LYS A 429 20.72 17.62 3.88
CA LYS A 429 21.28 17.21 2.58
C LYS A 429 21.91 15.82 2.67
N GLU A 430 22.69 15.52 3.71
CA GLU A 430 23.30 14.20 3.91
C GLU A 430 22.23 13.10 4.01
N ARG A 431 21.23 13.30 4.88
CA ARG A 431 20.11 12.35 5.06
C ARG A 431 19.32 12.16 3.77
N TRP A 432 18.95 13.24 3.11
CA TRP A 432 18.22 13.18 1.84
C TRP A 432 19.01 12.45 0.75
N GLN A 433 20.32 12.67 0.63
CA GLN A 433 21.14 11.97 -0.37
C GLN A 433 21.15 10.45 -0.17
N ARG A 434 21.18 9.98 1.10
CA ARG A 434 21.06 8.55 1.41
C ARG A 434 19.70 8.00 0.99
N LEU A 435 18.62 8.69 1.37
CA LEU A 435 17.24 8.32 1.02
C LEU A 435 17.01 8.30 -0.48
N HIS A 436 17.45 9.35 -1.18
CA HIS A 436 17.29 9.50 -2.63
C HIS A 436 18.04 8.38 -3.38
N ARG A 437 19.26 8.04 -2.95
CA ARG A 437 20.04 6.95 -3.56
C ARG A 437 19.28 5.62 -3.53
N VAL A 438 18.59 5.32 -2.44
CA VAL A 438 17.81 4.09 -2.28
C VAL A 438 16.64 4.05 -3.27
N ILE A 439 15.83 5.11 -3.30
CA ILE A 439 14.65 5.13 -4.19
C ILE A 439 15.02 5.21 -5.67
N SER A 440 16.14 5.83 -6.03
CA SER A 440 16.63 5.88 -7.41
C SER A 440 17.25 4.56 -7.89
N THR A 441 17.65 3.67 -6.99
CA THR A 441 18.24 2.37 -7.34
C THR A 441 17.24 1.22 -7.29
N HIS A 442 16.16 1.38 -6.51
CA HIS A 442 15.07 0.42 -6.35
C HIS A 442 13.75 1.13 -6.66
N ASP A 443 13.54 1.47 -7.93
CA ASP A 443 12.33 2.15 -8.40
C ASP A 443 11.20 1.15 -8.69
N ILE A 444 10.04 1.66 -9.11
CA ILE A 444 8.87 0.84 -9.41
C ILE A 444 9.10 -0.11 -10.61
N HIS A 445 9.97 0.25 -11.55
CA HIS A 445 10.26 -0.57 -12.72
C HIS A 445 11.07 -1.80 -12.34
N ARG A 446 12.10 -1.61 -11.52
CA ARG A 446 12.93 -2.70 -11.00
C ARG A 446 12.11 -3.68 -10.17
N TRP A 447 11.20 -3.19 -9.32
CA TRP A 447 10.27 -4.05 -8.58
C TRP A 447 9.49 -5.01 -9.51
N GLY A 448 8.95 -4.48 -10.60
CA GLY A 448 8.20 -5.28 -11.58
C GLY A 448 9.09 -6.28 -12.32
N GLU A 449 10.27 -5.86 -12.78
CA GLU A 449 11.24 -6.71 -13.47
C GLU A 449 11.75 -7.85 -12.60
N ASP A 450 12.09 -7.56 -11.34
CA ASP A 450 12.61 -8.56 -10.40
C ASP A 450 11.54 -9.64 -10.10
N PHE A 451 10.28 -9.24 -9.91
CA PHE A 451 9.19 -10.19 -9.66
C PHE A 451 8.90 -11.06 -10.90
N ILE A 452 8.78 -10.46 -12.09
CA ILE A 452 8.53 -11.22 -13.32
C ILE A 452 9.68 -12.19 -13.62
N THR A 453 10.93 -11.76 -13.41
CA THR A 453 12.10 -12.63 -13.54
C THR A 453 12.01 -13.84 -12.60
N ALA A 454 11.63 -13.64 -11.34
CA ALA A 454 11.44 -14.74 -10.38
C ALA A 454 10.28 -15.69 -10.77
N LEU A 455 9.21 -15.15 -11.34
CA LEU A 455 8.08 -15.93 -11.84
C LEU A 455 8.47 -16.79 -13.06
N ASP A 456 9.22 -16.22 -13.99
CA ASP A 456 9.70 -16.92 -15.18
C ASP A 456 10.70 -18.04 -14.83
N GLN A 457 11.58 -17.81 -13.86
CA GLN A 457 12.49 -18.83 -13.34
C GLN A 457 11.74 -20.00 -12.69
N SER A 458 10.68 -19.72 -11.93
CA SER A 458 9.84 -20.74 -11.30
C SER A 458 9.13 -21.59 -12.35
N ALA A 459 8.67 -20.98 -13.45
CA ALA A 459 8.09 -21.68 -14.59
C ALA A 459 9.07 -22.67 -15.23
N ALA A 460 10.31 -22.25 -15.45
CA ALA A 460 11.34 -23.08 -16.08
C ALA A 460 11.70 -24.30 -15.22
N ALA A 461 11.76 -24.15 -13.89
CA ALA A 461 12.05 -25.25 -12.97
C ALA A 461 10.97 -26.35 -13.01
N ARG A 462 9.69 -25.99 -13.16
CA ARG A 462 8.60 -26.98 -13.27
C ARG A 462 8.73 -27.93 -14.46
N HIS A 463 9.32 -27.48 -15.57
CA HIS A 463 9.46 -28.30 -16.78
C HIS A 463 10.58 -29.34 -16.65
N ILE A 464 11.52 -29.15 -15.73
CA ILE A 464 12.64 -30.07 -15.50
C ILE A 464 12.20 -31.28 -14.67
N ASP A 465 11.34 -31.07 -13.66
CA ASP A 465 10.85 -32.15 -12.78
C ASP A 465 9.75 -33.03 -13.40
N LYS A 466 9.20 -32.67 -14.58
CA LYS A 466 8.21 -33.46 -15.33
C LYS A 466 8.85 -34.42 -16.37
N GLN A 467 10.18 -34.44 -16.54
CA GLN A 467 10.93 -35.39 -17.39
C GLN A 467 11.55 -36.49 -16.55
#